data_AF-A0A661VDP8-F1
#
_entry.id   AF-A0A661VDP8-F1
#
_cell.length_a   1.000
_cell.length_b   1.000
_cell.length_c   1.000
_cell.angle_alpha   90.00
_cell.angle_beta   90.00
_cell.angle_gamma   90.00
#
_symmetry.space_group_name_H-M   'P 1'
#
loop_
_entity.id
_entity.type
_entity.pdbx_description
1 polymer ?
#
loop_
_entity_poly.entity_id
_entity_poly.type
_entity_poly.pdbx_seq_one_letter_code
_entity_poly.pdbx_strand_id
1 'polypeptide(L)'
;MGQSRFNHLMKMLPSDTNVIGIDERTALLVDPIEENCRVMGIGTVTLLREGKEDNFAAGQTFAITELGPFHKIEPQNGIPLDTWERAKAARGKEWDIPVPQPSADVLTLVESRDKARACGDCKASDALREQIVISGWKANDTRNGPQLRLASSDQ
;
A
#
# COMPACT_ATOMS: atom_id res chain seq x y z
N MET A 1 -5.21 5.19 23.61
CA MET A 1 -4.27 5.00 24.75
C MET A 1 -4.78 5.79 25.96
N GLY A 2 -4.52 5.36 27.19
CA GLY A 2 -4.87 6.16 28.37
C GLY A 2 -3.86 7.28 28.64
N GLN A 3 -4.32 8.48 29.04
CA GLN A 3 -3.49 9.66 29.28
C GLN A 3 -2.31 9.38 30.23
N SER A 4 -2.53 8.62 31.30
CA SER A 4 -1.48 8.30 32.28
C SER A 4 -0.32 7.50 31.67
N ARG A 5 -0.61 6.58 30.75
CA ARG A 5 0.41 5.80 30.04
C ARG A 5 1.15 6.67 29.04
N PHE A 6 0.43 7.50 28.28
CA PHE A 6 1.05 8.44 27.35
C PHE A 6 2.02 9.38 28.07
N ASN A 7 1.60 10.00 29.16
CA ASN A 7 2.44 10.89 29.97
C ASN A 7 3.67 10.17 30.54
N HIS A 8 3.55 8.90 30.92
CA HIS A 8 4.70 8.11 31.37
C HIS A 8 5.71 7.86 30.24
N LEU A 9 5.23 7.47 29.05
CA LEU A 9 6.09 7.25 27.88
C LEU A 9 6.77 8.55 27.43
N MET A 10 6.05 9.67 27.42
CA MET A 10 6.62 10.98 27.08
C MET A 10 7.79 11.38 27.98
N LYS A 11 7.75 11.02 29.27
CA LYS A 11 8.87 11.29 30.20
C LYS A 11 10.11 10.46 29.93
N MET A 12 10.01 9.39 29.14
CA MET A 12 11.13 8.55 28.75
C MET A 12 11.81 9.04 27.46
N LEU A 13 11.16 9.95 26.73
CA LEU A 13 11.70 10.48 25.49
C LEU A 13 12.58 11.71 25.77
N PRO A 14 13.62 11.95 24.95
CA PRO A 14 14.31 13.24 24.90
C PRO A 14 13.33 14.40 24.69
N SER A 15 13.62 15.56 25.29
CA SER A 15 12.73 16.73 25.28
C SER A 15 12.50 17.34 23.89
N ASP A 16 13.37 17.04 22.93
CA ASP A 16 13.34 17.47 21.54
C ASP A 16 12.66 16.45 20.60
N THR A 17 12.09 15.38 21.15
CA THR A 17 11.41 14.35 20.35
C THR A 17 10.06 14.85 19.86
N ASN A 18 9.89 14.93 18.54
CA ASN A 18 8.59 15.11 17.91
C ASN A 18 7.80 13.80 17.97
N VAL A 19 6.53 13.87 18.36
CA VAL A 19 5.65 12.70 18.45
C VAL A 19 4.46 12.87 17.51
N ILE A 20 4.20 11.82 16.73
CA ILE A 20 3.06 11.78 15.82
C ILE A 20 2.04 10.80 16.39
N GLY A 21 0.85 11.30 16.70
CA GLY A 21 -0.34 10.52 16.98
C GLY A 21 -1.09 10.25 15.68
N ILE A 22 -1.47 8.99 15.46
CA ILE A 22 -2.30 8.59 14.31
C ILE A 22 -3.52 7.89 14.88
N ASP A 23 -4.70 8.44 14.58
CA ASP A 23 -5.96 7.86 15.02
C ASP A 23 -6.24 6.50 14.35
N GLU A 24 -7.23 5.78 14.88
CA GLU A 24 -7.73 4.56 14.25
C GLU A 24 -8.21 4.86 12.82
N ARG A 25 -8.00 3.91 11.89
CA ARG A 25 -8.39 4.04 10.47
C ARG A 25 -7.85 5.32 9.82
N THR A 26 -6.68 5.76 10.25
CA THR A 26 -5.98 6.93 9.75
C THR A 26 -4.56 6.52 9.36
N ALA A 27 -4.04 7.13 8.31
CA ALA A 27 -2.68 6.94 7.84
C ALA A 27 -2.06 8.30 7.50
N LEU A 28 -0.76 8.42 7.73
CA LEU A 28 0.04 9.54 7.26
C LEU A 28 0.93 9.04 6.11
N LEU A 29 0.66 9.52 4.90
CA LEU A 29 1.55 9.29 3.76
C LEU A 29 2.64 10.36 3.80
N VAL A 30 3.91 9.93 3.81
CA VAL A 30 5.06 10.83 3.75
C VAL A 30 5.70 10.65 2.38
N ASP A 31 5.79 11.76 1.61
CA ASP A 31 6.46 11.79 0.32
C ASP A 31 7.77 12.59 0.43
N PRO A 32 8.93 11.91 0.50
CA PRO A 32 10.23 12.59 0.57
C PRO A 32 10.65 13.28 -0.75
N ILE A 33 10.02 12.95 -1.87
CA ILE A 33 10.32 13.55 -3.18
C ILE A 33 9.62 14.90 -3.28
N GLU A 34 8.31 14.91 -3.03
CA GLU A 34 7.47 16.11 -3.01
C GLU A 34 7.58 16.92 -1.72
N GLU A 35 8.29 16.39 -0.71
CA GLU A 35 8.54 17.03 0.59
C GLU A 35 7.25 17.38 1.34
N ASN A 36 6.23 16.52 1.20
CA ASN A 36 4.93 16.72 1.80
C ASN A 36 4.48 15.48 2.59
N CYS A 37 3.50 15.70 3.46
CA CYS A 37 2.83 14.68 4.23
C CYS A 37 1.33 14.85 4.05
N ARG A 38 0.61 13.75 3.78
CA ARG A 38 -0.84 13.78 3.54
C ARG A 38 -1.57 12.83 4.47
N VAL A 39 -2.62 13.33 5.10
CA VAL A 39 -3.48 12.53 5.97
C VAL A 39 -4.53 11.80 5.14
N MET A 40 -4.62 10.49 5.35
CA MET A 40 -5.56 9.59 4.69
C MET A 40 -6.43 8.87 5.73
N GLY A 41 -7.64 8.48 5.35
CA GLY A 41 -8.58 7.80 6.23
C GLY A 41 -9.69 8.72 6.71
N ILE A 42 -10.20 8.47 7.92
CA ILE A 42 -11.36 9.20 8.47
C ILE A 42 -11.06 9.95 9.77
N GLY A 43 -9.90 9.72 10.39
CA GLY A 43 -9.50 10.38 11.61
C GLY A 43 -8.47 11.49 11.39
N THR A 44 -7.72 11.77 12.43
CA THR A 44 -6.78 12.90 12.51
C THR A 44 -5.37 12.40 12.75
N VAL A 45 -4.39 13.16 12.27
CA VAL A 45 -3.00 13.05 12.68
C VAL A 45 -2.68 14.21 13.60
N THR A 46 -2.16 13.89 14.79
CA THR A 46 -1.75 14.86 15.80
C THR A 46 -0.24 14.94 15.82
N LEU A 47 0.33 16.13 15.73
CA LEU A 47 1.76 16.38 15.86
C LEU A 47 2.02 17.09 17.19
N LEU A 48 2.79 16.44 18.07
CA LEU A 48 3.31 17.05 19.29
C LEU A 48 4.77 17.45 19.10
N ARG A 49 5.06 18.74 19.26
CA ARG A 49 6.40 19.34 19.16
C ARG A 49 6.55 20.44 20.19
N GLU A 50 7.64 20.42 20.97
CA GLU A 50 7.95 21.48 21.96
C GLU A 50 6.76 21.81 22.91
N GLY A 51 5.94 20.81 23.23
CA GLY A 51 4.74 20.98 24.07
C GLY A 51 3.54 21.63 23.37
N LYS A 52 3.62 21.89 22.05
CA LYS A 52 2.48 22.29 21.20
C LYS A 52 1.89 21.08 20.51
N GLU A 53 0.60 21.18 20.24
CA GLU A 53 -0.18 20.15 19.56
C GLU A 53 -0.84 20.77 18.33
N ASP A 54 -0.53 20.21 17.16
CA ASP A 54 -1.16 20.55 15.89
C ASP A 54 -1.95 19.36 15.36
N ASN A 55 -3.14 19.60 14.81
CA ASN A 55 -4.05 18.56 14.35
C ASN A 55 -4.33 18.70 12.86
N PHE A 56 -4.14 17.61 12.11
CA PHE A 56 -4.34 17.53 10.66
C PHE A 56 -5.43 16.50 10.34
N ALA A 57 -6.54 16.99 9.80
CA ALA A 57 -7.69 16.17 9.42
C ALA A 57 -7.44 15.41 8.10
N ALA A 58 -8.25 14.37 7.87
CA ALA A 58 -8.26 13.63 6.62
C ALA A 58 -8.31 14.53 5.37
N GLY A 59 -7.45 14.23 4.41
CA GLY A 59 -7.30 14.99 3.16
C GLY A 59 -6.38 16.19 3.25
N GLN A 60 -6.02 16.65 4.46
CA GLN A 60 -5.05 17.74 4.61
C GLN A 60 -3.63 17.28 4.26
N THR A 61 -2.85 18.24 3.78
CA THR A 61 -1.44 18.07 3.46
C THR A 61 -0.64 19.13 4.20
N PHE A 62 0.53 18.77 4.71
CA PHE A 62 1.46 19.66 5.38
C PHE A 62 2.89 19.36 4.95
N ALA A 63 3.82 20.30 5.18
CA ALA A 63 5.21 20.14 4.75
C ALA A 63 5.92 19.06 5.58
N ILE A 64 6.81 18.27 4.96
CA ILE A 64 7.57 17.24 5.68
C ILE A 64 8.46 17.82 6.79
N THR A 65 8.82 19.10 6.69
CA THR A 65 9.56 19.85 7.72
C THR A 65 8.78 20.00 9.03
N GLU A 66 7.45 19.79 9.02
CA GLU A 66 6.68 19.70 10.26
C GLU A 66 6.96 18.41 11.05
N LEU A 67 7.58 17.39 10.44
CA LEU A 67 8.02 16.22 11.19
C LEU A 67 9.37 16.43 11.89
N GLY A 68 10.14 17.44 11.46
CA GLY A 68 11.46 17.76 12.00
C GLY A 68 12.41 18.25 10.90
N PRO A 69 13.72 18.33 11.18
CA PRO A 69 14.73 18.76 10.21
C PRO A 69 14.93 17.69 9.13
N PHE A 70 14.01 17.64 8.16
CA PHE A 70 14.12 16.77 7.00
C PHE A 70 15.23 17.25 6.06
N HIS A 71 16.07 16.33 5.62
CA HIS A 71 17.04 16.57 4.56
C HIS A 71 17.06 15.36 3.62
N LYS A 72 17.12 15.63 2.31
CA LYS A 72 17.30 14.56 1.32
C LYS A 72 18.66 13.90 1.54
N ILE A 73 18.67 12.57 1.61
CA ILE A 73 19.92 11.81 1.71
C ILE A 73 20.54 11.76 0.33
N GLU A 74 21.72 12.36 0.17
CA GLU A 74 22.55 12.09 -0.99
C GLU A 74 23.20 10.71 -0.80
N PRO A 75 23.02 9.75 -1.72
CA PRO A 75 23.50 8.38 -1.51
C PRO A 75 25.01 8.27 -1.30
N GLN A 76 25.78 9.22 -1.85
CA GLN A 76 27.22 9.34 -1.66
C GLN A 76 27.62 9.73 -0.22
N ASN A 77 26.69 10.28 0.56
CA ASN A 77 26.89 10.63 1.96
C ASN A 77 26.37 9.49 2.84
N GLY A 78 27.27 8.58 3.21
CA GLY A 78 27.02 7.53 4.21
C GLY A 78 26.93 6.11 3.68
N ILE A 79 26.88 5.92 2.35
CA ILE A 79 26.97 4.60 1.72
C ILE A 79 28.26 4.51 0.89
N PRO A 80 29.13 3.49 1.12
CA PRO A 80 30.29 3.26 0.27
C PRO A 80 29.90 3.14 -1.21
N LEU A 81 30.67 3.79 -2.09
CA LEU A 81 30.33 3.91 -3.51
C LEU A 81 30.16 2.55 -4.20
N ASP A 82 31.00 1.57 -3.87
CA ASP A 82 30.93 0.21 -4.40
C ASP A 82 29.62 -0.51 -4.01
N THR A 83 29.12 -0.23 -2.80
CA THR A 83 27.87 -0.78 -2.29
C THR A 83 26.69 -0.13 -3.00
N TRP A 84 26.76 1.19 -3.21
CA TRP A 84 25.75 1.94 -3.96
C TRP A 84 25.67 1.51 -5.43
N GLU A 85 26.82 1.35 -6.12
CA GLU A 85 26.86 0.89 -7.50
C GLU A 85 26.34 -0.55 -7.64
N ARG A 86 26.68 -1.46 -6.71
CA ARG A 86 26.09 -2.81 -6.67
C ARG A 86 24.58 -2.77 -6.51
N ALA A 87 24.06 -1.93 -5.60
CA ALA A 87 22.63 -1.78 -5.39
C ALA A 87 21.91 -1.23 -6.65
N LYS A 88 22.49 -0.24 -7.34
CA LYS A 88 21.96 0.26 -8.62
C LYS A 88 21.93 -0.83 -9.69
N ALA A 89 23.02 -1.59 -9.83
CA ALA A 89 23.12 -2.66 -10.81
C ALA A 89 22.11 -3.80 -10.56
N ALA A 90 21.81 -4.09 -9.29
CA ALA A 90 20.76 -5.04 -8.90
C ALA A 90 19.35 -4.47 -9.14
N ARG A 91 19.12 -3.18 -8.89
CA ARG A 91 17.81 -2.52 -9.06
C ARG A 91 17.25 -2.61 -10.48
N GLY A 92 18.12 -2.66 -11.50
CA GLY A 92 17.71 -2.90 -12.88
C GLY A 92 17.19 -4.31 -13.17
N LYS A 93 17.31 -5.26 -12.22
CA LYS A 93 16.91 -6.66 -12.37
C LYS A 93 15.75 -7.11 -11.46
N GLU A 94 15.43 -6.37 -10.39
CA GLU A 94 14.76 -6.96 -9.23
C GLU A 94 13.40 -6.38 -8.80
N TRP A 95 12.82 -5.41 -9.53
CA TRP A 95 11.45 -4.94 -9.23
C TRP A 95 10.40 -5.32 -10.29
N ASP A 96 10.67 -6.34 -11.10
CA ASP A 96 9.59 -7.15 -11.67
C ASP A 96 9.11 -8.09 -10.57
N ILE A 97 8.15 -7.66 -9.74
CA ILE A 97 7.26 -8.65 -9.12
C ILE A 97 6.58 -9.31 -10.32
N PRO A 98 6.86 -10.59 -10.64
CA PRO A 98 6.23 -11.21 -11.78
C PRO A 98 4.74 -11.18 -11.47
N VAL A 99 3.97 -10.38 -12.22
CA VAL A 99 2.52 -10.49 -12.16
C VAL A 99 2.25 -11.92 -12.59
N PRO A 100 1.79 -12.81 -11.68
CA PRO A 100 1.61 -14.21 -12.02
C PRO A 100 0.67 -14.23 -13.23
N GLN A 101 1.07 -14.90 -14.31
CA GLN A 101 0.22 -15.02 -15.49
C GLN A 101 -0.70 -16.22 -15.31
N PRO A 102 -1.97 -16.13 -15.75
CA PRO A 102 -2.86 -17.27 -15.69
C PRO A 102 -2.30 -18.40 -16.55
N SER A 103 -2.34 -19.63 -16.04
CA SER A 103 -1.95 -20.80 -16.82
C SER A 103 -2.92 -21.04 -17.98
N ALA A 104 -2.49 -21.84 -18.95
CA ALA A 104 -3.34 -22.25 -20.08
C ALA A 104 -4.67 -22.89 -19.63
N ASP A 105 -4.65 -23.61 -18.51
CA ASP A 105 -5.84 -24.23 -17.93
C ASP A 105 -6.85 -23.18 -17.46
N VAL A 106 -6.38 -22.12 -16.78
CA VAL A 106 -7.26 -21.02 -16.29
C VAL A 106 -7.86 -20.26 -17.47
N LEU A 107 -7.08 -20.01 -18.54
CA LEU A 107 -7.60 -19.40 -19.77
C LEU A 107 -8.68 -20.27 -20.43
N THR A 108 -8.46 -21.59 -20.49
CA THR A 108 -9.44 -22.55 -21.04
C THR A 108 -10.75 -22.55 -20.23
N LEU A 109 -10.68 -22.44 -18.91
CA LEU A 109 -11.85 -22.31 -18.03
C LEU A 109 -12.63 -21.02 -18.30
N VAL A 110 -11.93 -19.89 -18.55
CA VAL A 110 -12.56 -18.62 -18.89
C VAL A 110 -13.27 -18.68 -20.23
N GLU A 111 -12.63 -19.22 -21.26
CA GLU A 111 -13.26 -19.38 -22.59
C GLU A 111 -14.48 -20.29 -22.53
N SER A 112 -14.40 -21.37 -21.74
CA SER A 112 -15.52 -22.28 -21.52
C SER A 112 -16.67 -21.58 -20.79
N ARG A 113 -16.37 -20.69 -19.83
CA ARG A 113 -17.38 -19.89 -19.12
C ARG A 113 -18.08 -18.93 -20.08
N ASP A 114 -17.32 -18.27 -20.96
CA ASP A 114 -17.86 -17.33 -21.93
C ASP A 114 -18.78 -18.03 -22.93
N LYS A 115 -18.43 -19.24 -23.38
CA LYS A 115 -19.31 -20.08 -24.21
C LYS A 115 -20.60 -20.45 -23.46
N ALA A 116 -20.51 -20.83 -22.19
CA ALA A 116 -21.68 -21.15 -21.35
C ALA A 116 -22.59 -19.92 -21.15
N ARG A 117 -22.01 -18.72 -21.02
CA ARG A 117 -22.76 -17.46 -20.96
C ARG A 117 -23.45 -17.15 -22.29
N ALA A 118 -22.78 -17.37 -23.42
CA ALA A 118 -23.35 -17.12 -24.74
C ALA A 118 -24.54 -18.02 -25.06
N CYS A 119 -24.54 -19.27 -24.57
CA CYS A 119 -25.68 -20.19 -24.73
C CYS A 119 -26.72 -20.09 -23.59
N GLY A 120 -26.53 -19.22 -22.60
CA GLY A 120 -27.46 -19.03 -21.48
C GLY A 120 -27.43 -20.14 -20.41
N ASP A 121 -26.38 -20.96 -20.38
CA ASP A 121 -26.23 -22.04 -19.40
C ASP A 121 -25.64 -21.52 -18.09
N CYS A 122 -26.51 -21.03 -17.21
CA CYS A 122 -26.14 -20.51 -15.91
C CYS A 122 -25.45 -21.56 -15.02
N LYS A 123 -25.87 -22.83 -15.08
CA LYS A 123 -25.30 -23.89 -14.22
C LYS A 123 -23.86 -24.21 -14.60
N ALA A 124 -23.60 -24.37 -15.90
CA ALA A 124 -22.24 -24.58 -16.40
C ALA A 124 -21.35 -23.37 -16.12
N SER A 125 -21.88 -22.15 -16.29
CA SER A 125 -21.12 -20.92 -15.98
C SER A 125 -20.72 -20.82 -14.51
N ASP A 126 -21.57 -21.23 -13.57
CA ASP A 126 -21.24 -21.17 -12.14
C ASP A 126 -20.21 -22.22 -11.72
N ALA A 127 -20.33 -23.45 -12.23
CA ALA A 127 -19.35 -24.51 -11.96
C ALA A 127 -17.94 -24.14 -12.49
N LEU A 128 -17.87 -23.43 -13.63
CA LEU A 128 -16.59 -22.94 -14.17
C LEU A 128 -16.05 -21.75 -13.37
N ARG A 129 -16.92 -20.91 -12.81
CA ARG A 129 -16.52 -19.81 -11.92
C ARG A 129 -15.85 -20.34 -10.66
N GLU A 130 -16.38 -21.40 -10.06
CA GLU A 130 -15.77 -22.03 -8.87
C GLU A 130 -14.38 -22.58 -9.18
N GLN A 131 -14.19 -23.23 -10.34
CA GLN A 131 -12.88 -23.76 -10.74
C GLN A 131 -11.83 -22.66 -10.98
N ILE A 132 -12.24 -21.51 -11.54
CA ILE A 132 -11.36 -20.35 -11.70
C ILE A 132 -10.94 -19.80 -10.34
N VAL A 133 -11.86 -19.72 -9.37
CA VAL A 133 -11.58 -19.28 -7.99
C VAL A 133 -10.64 -20.23 -7.26
N ILE A 134 -10.85 -21.54 -7.38
CA ILE A 134 -9.95 -22.57 -6.80
C ILE A 134 -8.53 -22.42 -7.36
N SER A 135 -8.41 -22.01 -8.63
CA SER A 135 -7.10 -21.76 -9.27
C SER A 135 -6.45 -20.44 -8.80
N GLY A 136 -7.06 -19.70 -7.87
CA GLY A 136 -6.54 -18.43 -7.34
C GLY A 136 -6.88 -17.22 -8.20
N TRP A 137 -7.84 -17.35 -9.12
CA TRP A 137 -8.20 -16.32 -10.08
C TRP A 137 -9.67 -15.91 -9.96
N LYS A 138 -9.98 -14.68 -10.34
CA LYS A 138 -11.33 -14.16 -10.44
C LYS A 138 -11.51 -13.57 -11.83
N ALA A 139 -12.48 -14.09 -12.57
CA ALA A 139 -12.86 -13.54 -13.86
C ALA A 139 -13.94 -12.46 -13.68
N ASN A 140 -13.67 -11.25 -14.18
CA ASN A 140 -14.61 -10.16 -14.25
C ASN A 140 -15.00 -9.94 -15.71
N ASP A 141 -16.30 -9.85 -15.99
CA ASP A 141 -16.80 -9.53 -17.32
C ASP A 141 -16.62 -8.03 -17.59
N THR A 142 -15.96 -7.68 -18.69
CA THR A 142 -15.86 -6.29 -19.16
C THR A 142 -16.40 -6.18 -20.59
N ARG A 143 -16.71 -4.96 -21.03
CA ARG A 143 -17.17 -4.69 -22.42
C ARG A 143 -16.14 -5.15 -23.48
N ASN A 144 -14.87 -5.30 -23.10
CA ASN A 144 -13.78 -5.72 -23.97
C ASN A 144 -13.43 -7.21 -23.83
N GLY A 145 -14.27 -8.00 -23.14
CA GLY A 145 -14.03 -9.42 -22.85
C GLY A 145 -13.70 -9.70 -21.38
N PRO A 146 -13.51 -10.96 -21.01
CA PRO A 146 -13.24 -11.37 -19.64
C PRO A 146 -11.84 -10.93 -19.20
N GLN A 147 -11.75 -10.29 -18.04
CA GLN A 147 -10.47 -9.95 -17.41
C GLN A 147 -10.24 -10.81 -16.18
N LEU A 148 -9.08 -11.45 -16.12
CA LEU A 148 -8.63 -12.22 -14.97
C LEU A 148 -7.88 -11.32 -13.99
N ARG A 149 -8.24 -11.41 -12.71
CA ARG A 149 -7.48 -10.83 -11.59
C ARG A 149 -7.16 -11.92 -10.59
N LEU A 150 -6.06 -11.77 -9.86
CA LEU A 150 -5.81 -12.64 -8.73
C LEU A 150 -6.95 -12.51 -7.72
N ALA A 151 -7.43 -13.64 -7.22
CA ALA A 151 -8.31 -13.65 -6.08
C ALA A 151 -7.47 -13.20 -4.88
N SER A 152 -7.52 -11.91 -4.53
CA SER A 152 -7.00 -11.42 -3.27
C SER A 152 -7.58 -12.31 -2.17
N SER A 153 -6.72 -12.95 -1.39
CA SER A 153 -7.14 -13.65 -0.18
C SER A 153 -7.60 -12.59 0.82
N ASP A 154 -8.85 -12.13 0.68
CA ASP A 154 -9.55 -11.46 1.78
C ASP A 154 -9.81 -12.53 2.83
N GLN A 155 -8.88 -12.64 3.79
CA GLN A 155 -9.13 -13.16 5.14
C GLN A 155 -9.52 -12.00 6.05
#